data_AF-A0A8S0VSF7-F1
#
_entry.id   AF-A0A8S0VSF7-F1
#
_cell.length_a   1.000
_cell.length_b   1.000
_cell.length_c   1.000
_cell.angle_alpha   90.00
_cell.angle_beta   90.00
_cell.angle_gamma   90.00
#
_symmetry.space_group_name_H-M   'P 1'
#
loop_
_entity.id
_entity.type
_entity.pdbx_description
1 polymer ?
#
loop_
_entity_poly.entity_id
_entity_poly.type
_entity_poly.pdbx_seq_one_letter_code
_entity_poly.pdbx_strand_id
1 'polypeptide(L)'
;MVDSSSSHLLPSTPKMRLTTMFGTSALLLALTHLGFVSAQTFQRLGTCPSLGCVFPPDQTDFLAGQLFDIRLEIHAPVNGSEASNGGVPDENFTFCIQSGKGACQDVTKYFTVQDSPIEKWSFSYYEDLFAKDAGTPIVVNVASKAYRALSLSKPGAYTAKLVYNGGFQTVANWVVREPATRRKAKNVLFFIGDGMTQPMITAARLIAHKSINGKYQSLMQMDQMEALGHQMTHSIDSFITDSANSATALYTGKKSSVNTLNVWADSSANSLDDPKVETIAELFRRRIGGALGIVSTAYIADATPAALCAHTRDRGQYVTVVTEYLTSAEAVNSTFAWPTSCKEPDVIFGGGAEQFFPGRGSPNGSDYYQAFRDKGYNVVLSNTELQAASSKAKTLGIFSVGNLAKWIDRNVLKENLKGQRNSPTGDGTDALDQPGLKDMTLKAIDILQARTKRNEGWFMMYATACLKLPVSTRHVPVSL
;
A
#
# COMPACT_ATOMS: atom_id res chain seq x y z
N MET A 1 43.62 33.00 -13.79
CA MET A 1 43.38 34.31 -13.13
C MET A 1 42.18 34.12 -12.23
N VAL A 2 42.22 34.15 -10.91
CA VAL A 2 43.23 34.54 -9.91
C VAL A 2 43.07 33.60 -8.71
N ASP A 3 44.21 33.36 -8.07
CA ASP A 3 44.50 32.55 -6.90
C ASP A 3 44.11 33.25 -5.58
N SER A 4 43.93 32.48 -4.50
CA SER A 4 44.55 32.72 -3.17
C SER A 4 43.74 32.17 -1.99
N SER A 5 44.42 31.30 -1.27
CA SER A 5 44.22 30.80 0.08
C SER A 5 44.65 31.83 1.13
N SER A 6 44.12 31.74 2.35
CA SER A 6 44.82 32.13 3.58
C SER A 6 44.15 31.53 4.83
N SER A 7 45.02 31.04 5.71
CA SER A 7 44.83 30.29 6.95
C SER A 7 45.08 31.15 8.20
N HIS A 8 44.44 30.87 9.34
CA HIS A 8 44.95 31.13 10.70
C HIS A 8 44.17 30.23 11.70
N LEU A 9 44.76 29.21 12.35
CA LEU A 9 45.64 29.18 13.55
C LEU A 9 44.95 29.58 14.89
N LEU A 10 44.65 28.55 15.71
CA LEU A 10 44.44 28.61 17.18
C LEU A 10 45.80 28.77 17.90
N PRO A 11 45.86 29.27 19.17
CA PRO A 11 45.99 28.30 20.27
C PRO A 11 45.47 28.70 21.68
N SER A 12 45.11 27.67 22.46
CA SER A 12 45.35 27.38 23.90
C SER A 12 45.01 28.37 25.04
N THR A 13 44.19 27.88 25.98
CA THR A 13 44.01 28.34 27.38
C THR A 13 45.25 28.13 28.27
N PRO A 14 45.39 28.87 29.40
CA PRO A 14 45.34 28.18 30.70
C PRO A 14 44.76 28.94 31.92
N LYS A 15 44.13 28.15 32.82
CA LYS A 15 44.15 28.13 34.30
C LYS A 15 43.75 29.36 35.17
N MET A 16 42.60 29.17 35.84
CA MET A 16 42.43 29.05 37.31
C MET A 16 42.68 30.27 38.22
N ARG A 17 41.60 30.75 38.87
CA ARG A 17 41.57 31.04 40.31
C ARG A 17 40.12 31.06 40.82
N LEU A 18 39.80 30.10 41.68
CA LEU A 18 38.56 30.00 42.44
C LEU A 18 38.80 30.66 43.79
N THR A 19 38.04 31.70 44.12
CA THR A 19 38.06 32.35 45.42
C THR A 19 36.86 31.86 46.23
N THR A 20 37.13 31.21 47.34
CA THR A 20 36.16 30.78 48.36
C THR A 20 35.72 31.98 49.21
N MET A 21 34.42 32.08 49.53
CA MET A 21 33.92 32.25 50.92
C MET A 21 32.40 32.43 51.04
N PHE A 22 31.84 31.82 52.11
CA PHE A 22 30.48 31.91 52.70
C PHE A 22 29.33 31.34 51.85
N GLY A 23 28.36 30.59 52.37
CA GLY A 23 27.96 30.27 53.73
C GLY A 23 26.76 29.31 53.66
N THR A 24 26.52 28.62 54.77
CA THR A 24 25.54 27.56 54.99
C THR A 24 24.07 27.94 54.73
N SER A 25 23.28 26.92 54.39
CA SER A 25 21.81 26.78 54.50
C SER A 25 20.97 27.09 53.25
N ALA A 26 20.60 26.03 52.52
CA ALA A 26 19.22 25.80 52.08
C ALA A 26 19.09 24.36 51.54
N LEU A 27 18.32 23.55 52.25
CA LEU A 27 17.79 22.28 51.79
C LEU A 27 16.85 22.58 50.60
N LEU A 28 17.24 22.28 49.36
CA LEU A 28 16.33 22.24 48.22
C LEU A 28 16.22 20.81 47.71
N LEU A 29 15.03 20.23 47.82
CA LEU A 29 14.63 19.04 47.09
C LEU A 29 14.79 19.31 45.59
N ALA A 30 15.86 18.80 45.00
CA ALA A 30 15.90 18.54 43.56
C ALA A 30 15.14 17.24 43.31
N LEU A 31 13.81 17.33 43.18
CA LEU A 31 13.03 16.32 42.48
C LEU A 31 13.50 16.35 41.02
N THR A 32 14.49 15.52 40.72
CA THR A 32 14.89 15.23 39.36
C THR A 32 13.68 14.62 38.66
N HIS A 33 13.07 15.38 37.76
CA HIS A 33 12.31 14.80 36.66
C HIS A 33 13.29 13.92 35.88
N LEU A 34 13.37 12.65 36.27
CA LEU A 34 13.81 11.58 35.40
C LEU A 34 12.82 11.59 34.23
N GLY A 35 13.16 12.36 33.19
CA GLY A 35 12.52 12.21 31.90
C GLY A 35 12.65 10.73 31.54
N PHE A 36 11.52 10.06 31.38
CA PHE A 36 11.49 8.71 30.82
C PHE A 36 12.18 8.80 29.46
N VAL A 37 13.45 8.37 29.41
CA VAL A 37 14.08 8.00 28.16
C VAL A 37 13.33 6.75 27.73
N SER A 38 12.28 6.94 26.93
CA SER A 38 11.68 5.82 26.21
C SER A 38 12.78 5.32 25.29
N ALA A 39 13.35 4.16 25.60
CA ALA A 39 14.07 3.38 24.61
C ALA A 39 13.18 3.23 23.37
N GLN A 40 13.77 3.04 22.19
CA GLN A 40 13.02 2.65 21.01
C GLN A 40 12.40 1.27 21.29
N THR A 41 11.17 1.27 21.80
CA THR A 41 10.37 0.07 21.94
C THR A 41 9.93 -0.33 20.54
N PHE A 42 10.13 -1.59 20.19
CA PHE A 42 9.44 -2.14 19.03
C PHE A 42 7.95 -2.08 19.34
N GLN A 43 7.21 -1.37 18.49
CA GLN A 43 5.76 -1.40 18.56
C GLN A 43 5.29 -2.81 18.23
N ARG A 44 4.47 -3.38 19.12
CA ARG A 44 3.85 -4.70 18.92
C ARG A 44 3.10 -4.78 17.59
N LEU A 45 2.28 -3.77 17.32
CA LEU A 45 1.59 -3.51 16.05
C LEU A 45 1.41 -2.00 15.91
N GLY A 46 1.68 -1.44 14.73
CA GLY A 46 1.68 0.02 14.54
C GLY A 46 0.31 0.70 14.72
N THR A 47 -0.78 -0.05 14.61
CA THR A 47 -2.17 0.38 14.85
C THR A 47 -2.65 0.17 16.28
N CYS A 48 -1.85 -0.46 17.14
CA CYS A 48 -2.23 -0.92 18.48
C CYS A 48 -1.39 -0.21 19.55
N PRO A 49 -1.65 1.07 19.86
CA PRO A 49 -0.88 1.82 20.85
C PRO A 49 -1.12 1.35 22.30
N SER A 50 -2.11 0.50 22.53
CA SER A 50 -2.45 -0.08 23.83
C SER A 50 -2.82 -1.56 23.68
N LEU A 51 -3.20 -2.22 24.78
CA LEU A 51 -3.64 -3.61 24.79
C LEU A 51 -4.96 -3.84 24.02
N GLY A 52 -5.80 -2.81 23.88
CA GLY A 52 -7.00 -2.88 23.05
C GLY A 52 -6.76 -2.22 21.69
N CYS A 53 -6.90 -2.98 20.60
CA CYS A 53 -6.76 -2.50 19.24
C CYS A 53 -8.12 -2.25 18.60
N VAL A 54 -8.23 -1.15 17.86
CA VAL A 54 -9.37 -0.86 16.99
C VAL A 54 -8.86 -0.63 15.58
N PHE A 55 -9.32 -1.48 14.67
CA PHE A 55 -9.17 -1.30 13.23
C PHE A 55 -10.54 -0.93 12.66
N PRO A 56 -10.68 0.14 11.86
CA PRO A 56 -9.64 1.08 11.43
C PRO A 56 -9.08 1.93 12.59
N PRO A 57 -7.79 2.30 12.54
CA PRO A 57 -7.14 3.03 13.63
C PRO A 57 -7.73 4.44 13.82
N ASP A 58 -7.33 5.10 14.91
CA ASP A 58 -7.66 6.51 15.17
C ASP A 58 -7.23 7.42 14.00
N GLN A 59 -7.91 8.55 13.85
CA GLN A 59 -7.69 9.54 12.79
C GLN A 59 -7.89 8.98 11.37
N THR A 60 -8.83 8.04 11.22
CA THR A 60 -9.21 7.50 9.92
C THR A 60 -10.36 8.30 9.31
N ASP A 61 -10.13 8.87 8.13
CA ASP A 61 -11.20 9.45 7.31
C ASP A 61 -11.95 8.37 6.51
N PHE A 62 -13.16 8.62 6.04
CA PHE A 62 -13.87 7.79 5.07
C PHE A 62 -14.54 8.65 4.00
N LEU A 63 -14.81 8.07 2.83
CA LEU A 63 -15.84 8.59 1.95
C LEU A 63 -17.20 8.06 2.40
N ALA A 64 -18.24 8.89 2.35
CA ALA A 64 -19.59 8.47 2.70
C ALA A 64 -20.02 7.22 1.90
N GLY A 65 -20.27 6.12 2.59
CA GLY A 65 -20.63 4.81 2.03
C GLY A 65 -19.49 4.04 1.37
N GLN A 66 -18.22 4.37 1.69
CA GLN A 66 -17.06 3.50 1.43
C GLN A 66 -17.15 2.27 2.34
N LEU A 67 -16.86 1.09 1.79
CA LEU A 67 -16.82 -0.13 2.59
C LEU A 67 -15.50 -0.27 3.35
N PHE A 68 -15.59 -0.81 4.56
CA PHE A 68 -14.44 -1.16 5.39
C PHE A 68 -14.82 -2.27 6.38
N ASP A 69 -13.82 -3.03 6.82
CA ASP A 69 -13.96 -3.95 7.95
C ASP A 69 -13.61 -3.26 9.26
N ILE A 70 -14.24 -3.69 10.34
CA ILE A 70 -13.79 -3.44 11.71
C ILE A 70 -13.18 -4.72 12.26
N ARG A 71 -11.99 -4.63 12.85
CA ARG A 71 -11.39 -5.70 13.67
C ARG A 71 -11.04 -5.12 15.03
N LEU A 72 -11.33 -5.90 16.07
CA LEU A 72 -11.04 -5.56 17.46
C LEU A 72 -10.12 -6.65 17.99
N GLU A 73 -9.06 -6.27 18.69
CA GLU A 73 -8.15 -7.24 19.32
C GLU A 73 -7.87 -6.82 20.76
N ILE A 74 -8.04 -7.74 21.70
CA ILE A 74 -7.62 -7.57 23.09
C ILE A 74 -6.38 -8.42 23.31
N HIS A 75 -5.27 -7.75 23.54
CA HIS A 75 -3.98 -8.38 23.74
C HIS A 75 -3.72 -8.58 25.23
N ALA A 76 -3.30 -9.79 25.59
CA ALA A 76 -2.80 -10.13 26.91
C ALA A 76 -1.39 -10.72 26.77
N PRO A 77 -0.34 -9.88 26.84
CA PRO A 77 1.04 -10.35 26.92
C PRO A 77 1.24 -11.27 28.12
N VAL A 78 1.88 -12.41 27.90
CA VAL A 78 2.16 -13.44 28.90
C VAL A 78 3.39 -13.06 29.75
N ASN A 79 4.36 -12.40 29.12
CA ASN A 79 5.64 -11.97 29.68
C ASN A 79 6.00 -10.56 29.18
N GLY A 80 7.16 -10.05 29.59
CA GLY A 80 7.65 -8.72 29.20
C GLY A 80 7.09 -7.58 30.03
N SER A 81 7.42 -6.35 29.64
CA SER A 81 7.04 -5.13 30.36
C SER A 81 5.52 -4.85 30.39
N GLU A 82 4.77 -5.38 29.42
CA GLU A 82 3.31 -5.24 29.31
C GLU A 82 2.53 -6.48 29.79
N ALA A 83 3.18 -7.42 30.48
CA ALA A 83 2.53 -8.63 31.00
C ALA A 83 1.30 -8.26 31.84
N SER A 84 0.14 -8.82 31.49
CA SER A 84 -1.14 -8.44 32.11
C SER A 84 -2.11 -9.61 32.14
N ASN A 85 -3.00 -9.61 33.14
CA ASN A 85 -4.07 -10.61 33.32
C ASN A 85 -3.62 -12.08 33.24
N GLY A 86 -2.37 -12.37 33.63
CA GLY A 86 -1.80 -13.73 33.51
C GLY A 86 -1.77 -14.26 32.07
N GLY A 87 -1.76 -13.37 31.07
CA GLY A 87 -1.83 -13.74 29.65
C GLY A 87 -3.23 -14.15 29.17
N VAL A 88 -4.29 -13.91 29.95
CA VAL A 88 -5.66 -14.22 29.55
C VAL A 88 -6.33 -12.96 28.97
N PRO A 89 -6.67 -12.94 27.67
CA PRO A 89 -7.35 -11.78 27.08
C PRO A 89 -8.80 -11.71 27.55
N ASP A 90 -9.33 -10.49 27.71
CA ASP A 90 -10.75 -10.28 27.98
C ASP A 90 -11.56 -10.64 26.73
N GLU A 91 -12.56 -11.51 26.90
CA GLU A 91 -13.47 -11.98 25.85
C GLU A 91 -14.84 -11.29 25.94
N ASN A 92 -15.11 -10.58 27.04
CA ASN A 92 -16.36 -9.87 27.30
C ASN A 92 -16.24 -8.36 27.04
N PHE A 93 -15.27 -7.96 26.20
CA PHE A 93 -15.12 -6.58 25.78
C PHE A 93 -16.36 -6.09 25.03
N THR A 94 -16.61 -4.79 25.11
CA THR A 94 -17.74 -4.14 24.44
C THR A 94 -17.24 -3.12 23.44
N PHE A 95 -17.97 -2.96 22.34
CA PHE A 95 -17.61 -2.01 21.29
C PHE A 95 -18.84 -1.26 20.79
N CYS A 96 -18.74 0.07 20.76
CA CYS A 96 -19.84 0.92 20.34
C CYS A 96 -19.39 2.02 19.37
N ILE A 97 -20.30 2.40 18.49
CA ILE A 97 -20.15 3.48 17.52
C ILE A 97 -21.01 4.66 17.97
N GLN A 98 -20.41 5.84 18.01
CA GLN A 98 -21.09 7.10 18.29
C GLN A 98 -21.01 8.00 17.06
N SER A 99 -22.14 8.55 16.64
CA SER A 99 -22.21 9.56 15.57
C SER A 99 -22.39 10.95 16.18
N GLY A 100 -21.40 11.83 16.00
CA GLY A 100 -21.38 13.17 16.58
C GLY A 100 -21.63 13.16 18.09
N LYS A 101 -22.67 13.88 18.54
CA LYS A 101 -23.10 13.95 19.95
C LYS A 101 -24.20 12.94 20.30
N GLY A 102 -24.47 11.97 19.44
CA GLY A 102 -25.44 10.91 19.69
C GLY A 102 -25.00 9.97 20.81
N ALA A 103 -25.87 9.03 21.19
CA ALA A 103 -25.50 7.96 22.10
C ALA A 103 -24.52 6.99 21.43
N CYS A 104 -23.60 6.41 22.21
CA CYS A 104 -22.77 5.30 21.74
C CYS A 104 -23.65 4.05 21.63
N GLN A 105 -23.79 3.52 20.42
CA GLN A 105 -24.63 2.36 20.12
C GLN A 105 -23.75 1.15 19.86
N ASP A 106 -24.12 0.00 20.42
CA ASP A 106 -23.46 -1.27 20.12
C ASP A 106 -23.32 -1.49 18.61
N VAL A 107 -22.16 -1.98 18.16
CA VAL A 107 -21.81 -2.14 16.75
C VAL A 107 -22.83 -2.98 15.96
N THR A 108 -23.38 -4.03 16.57
CA THR A 108 -24.37 -4.90 15.93
C THR A 108 -25.67 -4.17 15.67
N LYS A 109 -26.07 -3.31 16.61
CA LYS A 109 -27.28 -2.48 16.50
C LYS A 109 -27.07 -1.32 15.53
N TYR A 110 -25.91 -0.66 15.59
CA TYR A 110 -25.60 0.48 14.75
C TYR A 110 -25.57 0.10 13.27
N PHE A 111 -24.91 -1.02 12.93
CA PHE A 111 -24.80 -1.49 11.55
C PHE A 111 -25.88 -2.50 11.14
N THR A 112 -26.73 -2.95 12.07
CA THR A 112 -27.71 -4.03 11.84
C THR A 112 -27.04 -5.31 11.31
N VAL A 113 -25.99 -5.75 12.02
CA VAL A 113 -25.22 -6.96 11.70
C VAL A 113 -25.29 -7.97 12.84
N GLN A 114 -25.03 -9.24 12.54
CA GLN A 114 -24.88 -10.27 13.58
C GLN A 114 -23.60 -10.02 14.39
N ASP A 115 -23.61 -10.43 15.65
CA ASP A 115 -22.39 -10.38 16.45
C ASP A 115 -21.37 -11.41 15.93
N SER A 116 -20.10 -11.00 15.88
CA SER A 116 -19.02 -11.86 15.46
C SER A 116 -18.68 -12.83 16.60
N PRO A 117 -18.42 -14.12 16.32
CA PRO A 117 -17.84 -15.00 17.31
C PRO A 117 -16.46 -14.48 17.76
N ILE A 118 -16.08 -14.82 18.99
CA ILE A 118 -14.72 -14.57 19.49
C ILE A 118 -13.75 -15.51 18.76
N GLU A 119 -12.75 -14.91 18.13
CA GLU A 119 -11.58 -15.59 17.58
C GLU A 119 -10.43 -15.50 18.61
N LYS A 120 -9.58 -16.52 18.66
CA LYS A 120 -8.43 -16.57 19.57
C LYS A 120 -7.20 -17.10 18.88
N TRP A 121 -6.06 -16.48 19.15
CA TRP A 121 -4.76 -16.95 18.71
C TRP A 121 -3.67 -16.38 19.62
N SER A 122 -2.43 -16.75 19.33
CA SER A 122 -1.25 -16.18 19.95
C SER A 122 -0.26 -15.77 18.88
N PHE A 123 0.47 -14.70 19.12
CA PHE A 123 1.61 -14.29 18.31
C PHE A 123 2.76 -13.88 19.22
N SER A 124 3.92 -13.58 18.63
CA SER A 124 5.06 -13.10 19.38
C SER A 124 5.79 -11.96 18.70
N TYR A 125 6.41 -11.11 19.51
CA TYR A 125 7.24 -10.01 19.05
C TYR A 125 8.39 -9.76 20.05
N TYR A 126 9.42 -9.03 19.63
CA TYR A 126 10.45 -8.58 20.56
C TYR A 126 10.12 -7.16 20.99
N GLU A 127 10.12 -6.86 22.29
CA GLU A 127 9.76 -5.54 22.81
C GLU A 127 10.86 -4.49 22.57
N ASP A 128 12.12 -4.92 22.48
CA ASP A 128 13.27 -4.09 22.14
C ASP A 128 14.40 -4.91 21.47
N LEU A 129 15.50 -4.23 21.13
CA LEU A 129 16.67 -4.86 20.53
C LEU A 129 17.39 -5.82 21.48
N PHE A 130 17.34 -5.58 22.80
CA PHE A 130 17.98 -6.45 23.79
C PHE A 130 17.23 -7.78 23.91
N ALA A 131 15.90 -7.75 23.94
CA ALA A 131 15.05 -8.92 23.92
C ALA A 131 15.26 -9.73 22.64
N LYS A 132 15.46 -9.05 21.50
CA LYS A 132 15.81 -9.69 20.23
C LYS A 132 17.17 -10.38 20.28
N ASP A 133 18.20 -9.68 20.75
CA ASP A 133 19.55 -10.23 20.86
C ASP A 133 19.63 -11.39 21.87
N ALA A 134 18.84 -11.31 22.94
CA ALA A 134 18.71 -12.36 23.94
C ALA A 134 17.84 -13.55 23.49
N GLY A 135 17.11 -13.43 22.37
CA GLY A 135 16.19 -14.46 21.90
C GLY A 135 15.00 -14.67 22.84
N THR A 136 14.54 -13.63 23.52
CA THR A 136 13.45 -13.67 24.50
C THR A 136 12.21 -12.94 23.95
N PRO A 137 11.42 -13.56 23.06
CA PRO A 137 10.23 -12.93 22.53
C PRO A 137 9.12 -12.82 23.60
N ILE A 138 8.30 -11.80 23.45
CA ILE A 138 7.06 -11.62 24.18
C ILE A 138 5.96 -12.40 23.47
N VAL A 139 5.30 -13.30 24.21
CA VAL A 139 4.12 -14.02 23.72
C VAL A 139 2.88 -13.23 24.09
N VAL A 140 1.98 -13.05 23.13
CA VAL A 140 0.75 -12.28 23.29
C VAL A 140 -0.41 -13.18 22.91
N ASN A 141 -1.32 -13.41 23.85
CA ASN A 141 -2.59 -14.08 23.59
C ASN A 141 -3.63 -13.02 23.19
N VAL A 142 -4.47 -13.35 22.23
CA VAL A 142 -5.43 -12.42 21.63
C VAL A 142 -6.84 -13.00 21.68
N ALA A 143 -7.80 -12.16 22.08
CA ALA A 143 -9.22 -12.36 21.80
C ALA A 143 -9.66 -11.30 20.79
N SER A 144 -10.39 -11.70 19.75
CA SER A 144 -10.76 -10.80 18.66
C SER A 144 -12.18 -10.99 18.18
N LYS A 145 -12.74 -9.92 17.60
CA LYS A 145 -13.99 -9.93 16.82
C LYS A 145 -13.78 -9.15 15.54
N ALA A 146 -14.45 -9.57 14.48
CA ALA A 146 -14.40 -8.90 13.19
C ALA A 146 -15.80 -8.65 12.62
N TYR A 147 -16.05 -7.43 12.18
CA TYR A 147 -17.29 -7.05 11.51
C TYR A 147 -16.97 -6.62 10.09
N ARG A 148 -17.54 -7.31 9.10
CA ARG A 148 -17.09 -7.23 7.71
C ARG A 148 -17.98 -6.34 6.85
N ALA A 149 -17.36 -5.67 5.88
CA ALA A 149 -18.01 -4.89 4.82
C ALA A 149 -19.06 -3.86 5.33
N LEU A 150 -18.70 -3.14 6.38
CA LEU A 150 -19.51 -2.09 6.97
C LEU A 150 -19.41 -0.80 6.17
N SER A 151 -20.34 0.13 6.39
CA SER A 151 -20.26 1.45 5.76
C SER A 151 -20.90 2.56 6.61
N LEU A 152 -20.31 3.75 6.56
CA LEU A 152 -20.86 4.95 7.18
C LEU A 152 -21.38 5.89 6.09
N SER A 153 -22.69 6.05 6.00
CA SER A 153 -23.33 6.81 4.91
C SER A 153 -23.54 8.30 5.21
N LYS A 154 -23.59 8.69 6.49
CA LYS A 154 -23.80 10.08 6.89
C LYS A 154 -22.45 10.76 7.12
N PRO A 155 -22.19 11.91 6.47
CA PRO A 155 -20.99 12.70 6.75
C PRO A 155 -20.98 13.25 8.18
N GLY A 156 -19.79 13.38 8.75
CA GLY A 156 -19.61 13.89 10.11
C GLY A 156 -18.53 13.16 10.91
N ALA A 157 -18.40 13.56 12.17
CA ALA A 157 -17.48 12.94 13.12
C ALA A 157 -18.11 11.68 13.75
N TYR A 158 -17.28 10.66 13.91
CA TYR A 158 -17.63 9.39 14.52
C TYR A 158 -16.59 9.01 15.58
N THR A 159 -17.04 8.31 16.60
CA THR A 159 -16.16 7.75 17.62
C THR A 159 -16.46 6.26 17.76
N ALA A 160 -15.42 5.44 17.61
CA ALA A 160 -15.45 4.01 17.83
C ALA A 160 -14.76 3.71 19.16
N LYS A 161 -15.51 3.16 20.11
CA LYS A 161 -15.06 3.00 21.49
C LYS A 161 -15.08 1.53 21.88
N LEU A 162 -13.90 0.99 22.16
CA LEU A 162 -13.67 -0.34 22.70
C LEU A 162 -13.44 -0.22 24.22
N VAL A 163 -14.18 -1.00 25.02
CA VAL A 163 -14.02 -1.08 26.47
C VAL A 163 -13.69 -2.52 26.85
N TYR A 164 -12.63 -2.72 27.62
CA TYR A 164 -12.07 -4.03 27.95
C TYR A 164 -11.40 -4.04 29.32
N ASN A 165 -11.04 -5.23 29.82
CA ASN A 165 -10.28 -5.43 31.06
C ASN A 165 -10.87 -4.67 32.27
N GLY A 166 -12.19 -4.64 32.40
CA GLY A 166 -12.88 -4.02 33.54
C GLY A 166 -12.85 -2.49 33.60
N GLY A 167 -12.50 -1.81 32.49
CA GLY A 167 -12.63 -0.34 32.40
C GLY A 167 -11.64 0.37 31.49
N PHE A 168 -10.65 -0.32 30.94
CA PHE A 168 -9.74 0.24 29.93
C PHE A 168 -10.50 0.58 28.65
N GLN A 169 -10.03 1.61 27.94
CA GLN A 169 -10.71 2.11 26.76
C GLN A 169 -9.72 2.43 25.64
N THR A 170 -10.05 1.98 24.43
CA THR A 170 -9.44 2.45 23.19
C THR A 170 -10.49 3.21 22.40
N VAL A 171 -10.15 4.43 21.99
CA VAL A 171 -11.05 5.32 21.27
C VAL A 171 -10.42 5.69 19.94
N ALA A 172 -11.11 5.37 18.84
CA ALA A 172 -10.73 5.78 17.50
C ALA A 172 -11.73 6.83 16.98
N ASN A 173 -11.21 7.98 16.58
CA ASN A 173 -11.96 9.08 16.00
C ASN A 173 -11.91 8.98 14.49
N TRP A 174 -13.07 8.98 13.86
CA TRP A 174 -13.21 8.86 12.43
C TRP A 174 -13.98 10.05 11.86
N VAL A 175 -13.68 10.40 10.60
CA VAL A 175 -14.39 11.47 9.89
C VAL A 175 -14.93 10.96 8.57
N VAL A 176 -16.25 10.99 8.40
CA VAL A 176 -16.87 10.66 7.12
C VAL A 176 -17.02 11.94 6.32
N ARG A 177 -16.33 12.01 5.18
CA ARG A 177 -16.30 13.19 4.32
C ARG A 177 -17.51 13.22 3.39
N GLU A 178 -18.05 14.42 3.22
CA GLU A 178 -19.14 14.70 2.27
C GLU A 178 -18.65 14.45 0.84
N PRO A 179 -19.37 13.65 0.03
CA PRO A 179 -19.04 13.46 -1.37
C PRO A 179 -19.31 14.75 -2.17
N ALA A 180 -18.54 14.97 -3.22
CA ALA A 180 -18.81 16.08 -4.14
C ALA A 180 -20.19 15.90 -4.81
N THR A 181 -21.04 16.92 -4.74
CA THR A 181 -22.41 16.89 -5.30
C THR A 181 -22.45 17.05 -6.82
N ARG A 182 -21.32 17.38 -7.46
CA ARG A 182 -21.20 17.55 -8.91
C ARG A 182 -20.09 16.66 -9.44
N ARG A 183 -20.43 15.76 -10.37
CA ARG A 183 -19.45 14.97 -11.11
C ARG A 183 -18.65 15.89 -12.03
N LYS A 184 -17.37 16.08 -11.72
CA LYS A 184 -16.43 16.87 -12.55
C LYS A 184 -15.62 16.00 -13.50
N ALA A 185 -15.24 14.79 -13.08
CA ALA A 185 -14.46 13.86 -13.88
C ALA A 185 -15.35 12.71 -14.39
N LYS A 186 -15.30 12.47 -15.71
CA LYS A 186 -15.91 11.28 -16.31
C LYS A 186 -14.94 10.11 -16.26
N ASN A 187 -13.69 10.35 -16.65
CA ASN A 187 -12.62 9.37 -16.72
C ASN A 187 -11.48 9.78 -15.79
N VAL A 188 -10.77 8.80 -15.25
CA VAL A 188 -9.57 9.02 -14.43
C VAL A 188 -8.44 8.17 -14.99
N LEU A 189 -7.34 8.84 -15.33
CA LEU A 189 -6.05 8.21 -15.63
C LEU A 189 -5.07 8.60 -14.54
N PHE A 190 -4.62 7.61 -13.77
CA PHE A 190 -3.74 7.83 -12.65
C PHE A 190 -2.32 7.33 -12.94
N PHE A 191 -1.40 8.26 -13.14
CA PHE A 191 0.02 7.98 -13.40
C PHE A 191 0.80 7.82 -12.09
N ILE A 192 1.47 6.68 -11.91
CA ILE A 192 2.29 6.37 -10.75
C ILE A 192 3.73 6.10 -11.20
N GLY A 193 4.63 7.03 -10.84
CA GLY A 193 6.07 6.83 -10.98
C GLY A 193 6.63 6.12 -9.75
N ASP A 194 6.73 4.79 -9.77
CA ASP A 194 7.20 4.02 -8.60
C ASP A 194 8.65 4.38 -8.24
N GLY A 195 8.86 4.91 -7.03
CA GLY A 195 10.15 5.40 -6.56
C GLY A 195 10.59 6.74 -7.16
N MET A 196 9.73 7.44 -7.92
CA MET A 196 10.07 8.68 -8.61
C MET A 196 10.19 9.87 -7.64
N THR A 197 11.41 10.14 -7.19
CA THR A 197 11.72 11.26 -6.30
C THR A 197 11.91 12.58 -7.06
N GLN A 198 11.82 13.72 -6.36
CA GLN A 198 12.04 15.04 -6.98
C GLN A 198 13.41 15.16 -7.70
N PRO A 199 14.53 14.66 -7.15
CA PRO A 199 15.81 14.65 -7.89
C PRO A 199 15.75 13.84 -9.19
N MET A 200 15.01 12.72 -9.24
CA MET A 200 14.85 11.94 -10.47
C MET A 200 14.05 12.71 -11.52
N ILE A 201 13.01 13.44 -11.13
CA ILE A 201 12.25 14.32 -12.03
C ILE A 201 13.18 15.40 -12.61
N THR A 202 14.02 16.02 -11.78
CA THR A 202 15.02 16.99 -12.25
C THR A 202 16.05 16.35 -13.20
N ALA A 203 16.56 15.16 -12.89
CA ALA A 203 17.48 14.43 -13.76
C ALA A 203 16.82 14.08 -15.10
N ALA A 204 15.56 13.65 -15.09
CA ALA A 204 14.80 13.39 -16.31
C ALA A 204 14.64 14.65 -17.17
N ARG A 205 14.41 15.83 -16.57
CA ARG A 205 14.40 17.11 -17.29
C ARG A 205 15.73 17.39 -17.99
N LEU A 206 16.84 17.17 -17.29
CA LEU A 206 18.19 17.39 -17.84
C LEU A 206 18.50 16.47 -19.02
N ILE A 207 18.04 15.22 -18.98
CA ILE A 207 18.24 14.25 -20.05
C ILE A 207 17.33 14.53 -21.24
N ALA A 208 16.05 14.81 -20.99
CA ALA A 208 15.04 14.94 -22.04
C ALA A 208 15.03 16.32 -22.71
N HIS A 209 15.50 17.37 -22.03
CA HIS A 209 15.38 18.74 -22.50
C HIS A 209 16.71 19.49 -22.43
N LYS A 210 16.98 20.27 -23.49
CA LYS A 210 18.16 21.13 -23.55
C LYS A 210 18.12 22.18 -22.42
N SER A 211 19.27 22.42 -21.81
CA SER A 211 19.51 23.56 -20.91
C SER A 211 20.51 24.53 -21.53
N ILE A 212 20.21 25.83 -21.50
CA ILE A 212 21.11 26.91 -21.94
C ILE A 212 21.17 27.93 -20.81
N ASN A 213 22.38 28.30 -20.38
CA ASN A 213 22.60 29.25 -19.28
C ASN A 213 21.82 28.89 -18.01
N GLY A 214 21.72 27.59 -17.69
CA GLY A 214 20.99 27.10 -16.51
C GLY A 214 19.46 27.10 -16.64
N LYS A 215 18.91 27.39 -17.82
CA LYS A 215 17.45 27.41 -18.07
C LYS A 215 17.02 26.28 -18.99
N TYR A 216 16.03 25.51 -18.55
CA TYR A 216 15.35 24.53 -19.40
C TYR A 216 14.68 25.24 -20.58
N GLN A 217 14.88 24.70 -21.79
CA GLN A 217 14.32 25.28 -23.02
C GLN A 217 12.91 24.74 -23.35
N SER A 218 12.46 23.72 -22.61
CA SER A 218 11.10 23.17 -22.69
C SER A 218 10.76 22.45 -21.38
N LEU A 219 9.46 22.21 -21.17
CA LEU A 219 8.90 21.57 -19.98
C LEU A 219 8.49 20.12 -20.28
N MET A 220 8.60 19.23 -19.28
CA MET A 220 7.96 17.91 -19.36
C MET A 220 6.43 18.07 -19.33
N GLN A 221 5.69 17.08 -19.81
CA GLN A 221 4.22 17.12 -19.79
C GLN A 221 3.67 17.26 -18.35
N MET A 222 4.30 16.64 -17.36
CA MET A 222 3.90 16.78 -15.96
C MET A 222 4.16 18.18 -15.38
N ASP A 223 5.13 18.92 -15.93
CA ASP A 223 5.44 20.29 -15.48
C ASP A 223 4.41 21.31 -15.96
N GLN A 224 3.59 20.94 -16.95
CA GLN A 224 2.54 21.78 -17.52
C GLN A 224 1.20 21.62 -16.79
N MET A 225 1.11 20.72 -15.80
CA MET A 225 -0.10 20.53 -15.00
C MET A 225 -0.35 21.77 -14.13
N GLU A 226 -1.62 22.18 -14.02
CA GLU A 226 -2.03 23.42 -13.31
C GLU A 226 -1.77 23.37 -11.80
N ALA A 227 -1.76 22.17 -11.22
CA ALA A 227 -1.64 21.95 -9.79
C ALA A 227 -0.44 21.07 -9.46
N LEU A 228 0.30 21.49 -8.43
CA LEU A 228 1.38 20.71 -7.83
C LEU A 228 1.15 20.62 -6.32
N GLY A 229 1.31 19.41 -5.79
CA GLY A 229 1.16 19.12 -4.37
C GLY A 229 2.38 18.41 -3.81
N HIS A 230 2.53 18.43 -2.49
CA HIS A 230 3.51 17.62 -1.77
C HIS A 230 2.77 16.60 -0.91
N GLN A 231 3.29 15.36 -0.90
CA GLN A 231 2.69 14.25 -0.18
C GLN A 231 3.68 13.70 0.85
N MET A 232 3.20 13.50 2.07
CA MET A 232 3.95 12.81 3.12
C MET A 232 3.69 11.30 3.03
N THR A 233 4.73 10.53 2.74
CA THR A 233 4.61 9.11 2.35
C THR A 233 4.87 8.10 3.48
N HIS A 234 5.08 8.52 4.73
CA HIS A 234 5.25 7.58 5.84
C HIS A 234 4.03 6.64 5.96
N SER A 235 4.27 5.42 6.43
CA SER A 235 3.25 4.40 6.69
C SER A 235 2.82 4.41 8.16
N ILE A 236 1.99 3.45 8.56
CA ILE A 236 1.60 3.29 9.98
C ILE A 236 2.80 2.92 10.85
N ASP A 237 3.70 2.11 10.32
CA ASP A 237 4.76 1.41 11.05
C ASP A 237 6.19 1.73 10.54
N SER A 238 6.32 2.61 9.54
CA SER A 238 7.60 2.97 8.95
C SER A 238 7.61 4.40 8.40
N PHE A 239 8.71 5.12 8.64
CA PHE A 239 8.97 6.39 7.95
C PHE A 239 9.27 6.20 6.46
N ILE A 240 9.78 5.02 6.07
CA ILE A 240 10.10 4.66 4.69
C ILE A 240 9.12 3.56 4.25
N THR A 241 8.14 3.97 3.45
CA THR A 241 7.10 3.11 2.88
C THR A 241 7.68 2.15 1.85
N ASP A 242 7.02 1.01 1.64
CA ASP A 242 7.22 0.18 0.45
C ASP A 242 6.17 0.51 -0.62
N SER A 243 6.17 -0.20 -1.75
CA SER A 243 5.19 0.08 -2.81
C SER A 243 3.77 -0.36 -2.42
N ALA A 244 3.60 -1.35 -1.53
CA ALA A 244 2.30 -1.90 -1.17
C ALA A 244 1.48 -0.93 -0.33
N ASN A 245 2.01 -0.48 0.79
CA ASN A 245 1.30 0.43 1.68
C ASN A 245 1.16 1.84 1.11
N SER A 246 2.10 2.29 0.28
CA SER A 246 1.95 3.55 -0.44
C SER A 246 0.86 3.47 -1.51
N ALA A 247 0.80 2.39 -2.29
CA ALA A 247 -0.28 2.18 -3.26
C ALA A 247 -1.65 2.03 -2.56
N THR A 248 -1.71 1.30 -1.44
CA THR A 248 -2.89 1.26 -0.56
C THR A 248 -3.36 2.66 -0.17
N ALA A 249 -2.45 3.54 0.27
CA ALA A 249 -2.80 4.92 0.60
C ALA A 249 -3.32 5.71 -0.60
N LEU A 250 -2.76 5.50 -1.79
CA LEU A 250 -3.22 6.16 -3.00
C LEU A 250 -4.61 5.68 -3.46
N TYR A 251 -4.91 4.39 -3.33
CA TYR A 251 -6.17 3.82 -3.82
C TYR A 251 -7.31 3.86 -2.81
N THR A 252 -7.03 3.76 -1.52
CA THR A 252 -8.06 3.72 -0.47
C THR A 252 -8.19 5.05 0.27
N GLY A 253 -7.16 5.89 0.19
CA GLY A 253 -7.00 7.07 1.03
C GLY A 253 -6.66 6.73 2.49
N LYS A 254 -6.19 5.51 2.79
CA LYS A 254 -5.81 5.04 4.13
C LYS A 254 -4.35 4.63 4.16
N LYS A 255 -3.61 5.12 5.15
CA LYS A 255 -2.28 4.55 5.42
C LYS A 255 -2.43 3.12 5.92
N SER A 256 -1.44 2.30 5.62
CA SER A 256 -1.34 0.94 6.13
C SER A 256 0.10 0.57 6.48
N SER A 257 0.32 -0.67 6.91
CA SER A 257 1.60 -1.26 7.30
C SER A 257 2.39 -1.76 6.10
N VAL A 258 3.71 -1.78 6.18
CA VAL A 258 4.59 -2.29 5.10
C VAL A 258 4.13 -3.67 4.61
N ASN A 259 4.24 -3.91 3.31
CA ASN A 259 3.79 -5.11 2.56
C ASN A 259 2.27 -5.27 2.35
N THR A 260 1.44 -4.46 3.00
CA THR A 260 -0.02 -4.61 2.89
C THR A 260 -0.61 -4.00 1.61
N LEU A 261 -1.58 -4.71 1.03
CA LEU A 261 -2.45 -4.29 -0.06
C LEU A 261 -3.87 -4.14 0.50
N ASN A 262 -4.37 -2.91 0.61
CA ASN A 262 -5.77 -2.56 0.95
C ASN A 262 -6.35 -3.17 2.24
N VAL A 263 -5.50 -3.54 3.19
CA VAL A 263 -5.90 -4.01 4.52
C VAL A 263 -5.15 -3.22 5.58
N TRP A 264 -5.65 -3.16 6.81
CA TRP A 264 -4.81 -2.82 7.96
C TRP A 264 -4.25 -4.10 8.57
N ALA A 265 -2.93 -4.16 8.78
CA ALA A 265 -2.28 -5.35 9.32
C ALA A 265 -2.73 -5.63 10.76
N ASP A 266 -3.32 -6.80 10.98
CA ASP A 266 -3.74 -7.30 12.29
C ASP A 266 -2.70 -8.30 12.86
N SER A 267 -2.96 -8.83 14.06
CA SER A 267 -2.00 -9.73 14.73
C SER A 267 -2.16 -11.21 14.35
N SER A 268 -3.15 -11.55 13.53
CA SER A 268 -3.37 -12.94 13.11
C SER A 268 -2.21 -13.44 12.25
N ALA A 269 -2.13 -14.75 12.04
CA ALA A 269 -1.11 -15.35 11.16
C ALA A 269 -1.54 -15.41 9.70
N ASN A 270 -2.84 -15.33 9.43
CA ASN A 270 -3.39 -15.38 8.08
C ASN A 270 -3.23 -14.01 7.43
N SER A 271 -2.84 -13.96 6.15
CA SER A 271 -2.63 -12.70 5.44
C SER A 271 -3.86 -12.22 4.67
N LEU A 272 -4.95 -13.00 4.72
CA LEU A 272 -6.18 -12.81 3.93
C LEU A 272 -7.42 -12.49 4.78
N ASP A 273 -7.29 -12.50 6.11
CA ASP A 273 -8.35 -12.17 7.07
C ASP A 273 -8.17 -10.78 7.72
N ASP A 274 -7.06 -10.10 7.45
CA ASP A 274 -6.85 -8.71 7.86
C ASP A 274 -8.05 -7.81 7.47
N PRO A 275 -8.41 -6.81 8.29
CA PRO A 275 -9.53 -5.89 8.00
C PRO A 275 -9.30 -5.11 6.70
N LYS A 276 -10.21 -5.32 5.74
CA LYS A 276 -10.15 -4.76 4.38
C LYS A 276 -10.71 -3.33 4.31
N VAL A 277 -10.23 -2.57 3.33
CA VAL A 277 -10.81 -1.28 2.93
C VAL A 277 -11.07 -1.24 1.44
N GLU A 278 -12.21 -0.66 1.06
CA GLU A 278 -12.60 -0.51 -0.33
C GLU A 278 -11.71 0.49 -1.07
N THR A 279 -11.16 0.06 -2.20
CA THR A 279 -10.37 0.92 -3.07
C THR A 279 -11.26 1.87 -3.87
N ILE A 280 -10.68 2.95 -4.38
CA ILE A 280 -11.37 3.88 -5.27
C ILE A 280 -11.87 3.19 -6.55
N ALA A 281 -11.19 2.14 -7.00
CA ALA A 281 -11.55 1.38 -8.19
C ALA A 281 -12.78 0.48 -7.93
N GLU A 282 -12.80 -0.19 -6.78
CA GLU A 282 -13.97 -0.94 -6.30
C GLU A 282 -15.17 -0.02 -6.06
N LEU A 283 -14.96 1.11 -5.38
CA LEU A 283 -15.99 2.11 -5.12
C LEU A 283 -16.56 2.67 -6.44
N PHE A 284 -15.69 2.99 -7.39
CA PHE A 284 -16.08 3.43 -8.73
C PHE A 284 -16.91 2.37 -9.45
N ARG A 285 -16.46 1.11 -9.41
CA ARG A 285 -17.19 -0.01 -10.03
C ARG A 285 -18.55 -0.24 -9.37
N ARG A 286 -18.62 -0.29 -8.04
CA ARG A 286 -19.86 -0.51 -7.30
C ARG A 286 -20.88 0.61 -7.53
N ARG A 287 -20.43 1.87 -7.62
CA ARG A 287 -21.35 3.02 -7.76
C ARG A 287 -21.70 3.39 -9.19
N ILE A 288 -20.75 3.21 -10.12
CA ILE A 288 -20.87 3.72 -11.48
C ILE A 288 -20.92 2.59 -12.52
N GLY A 289 -20.36 1.42 -12.20
CA GLY A 289 -20.29 0.28 -13.12
C GLY A 289 -19.26 0.45 -14.25
N GLY A 290 -18.35 1.43 -14.13
CA GLY A 290 -17.40 1.77 -15.19
C GLY A 290 -16.25 0.79 -15.38
N ALA A 291 -15.58 0.94 -16.53
CA ALA A 291 -14.47 0.08 -16.94
C ALA A 291 -13.18 0.37 -16.14
N LEU A 292 -12.37 -0.67 -15.91
CA LEU A 292 -11.10 -0.58 -15.17
C LEU A 292 -9.94 -1.01 -16.07
N GLY A 293 -8.84 -0.27 -15.99
CA GLY A 293 -7.57 -0.66 -16.61
C GLY A 293 -6.42 -0.71 -15.60
N ILE A 294 -5.57 -1.72 -15.77
CA ILE A 294 -4.30 -1.87 -15.06
C ILE A 294 -3.20 -1.94 -16.12
N VAL A 295 -2.30 -0.96 -16.12
CA VAL A 295 -1.16 -0.93 -17.06
C VAL A 295 0.12 -0.71 -16.27
N SER A 296 1.08 -1.62 -16.40
CA SER A 296 2.35 -1.56 -15.68
C SER A 296 3.50 -2.10 -16.52
N THR A 297 4.71 -1.57 -16.31
CA THR A 297 5.93 -2.27 -16.79
C THR A 297 6.41 -3.35 -15.83
N ALA A 298 5.79 -3.46 -14.65
CA ALA A 298 6.09 -4.48 -13.65
C ALA A 298 5.33 -5.79 -13.91
N TYR A 299 5.56 -6.79 -13.06
CA TYR A 299 4.57 -7.85 -12.83
C TYR A 299 3.22 -7.22 -12.55
N ILE A 300 2.17 -7.75 -13.16
CA ILE A 300 0.83 -7.23 -12.90
C ILE A 300 0.33 -7.56 -11.49
N ALA A 301 0.95 -8.55 -10.85
CA ALA A 301 0.75 -8.91 -9.46
C ALA A 301 1.70 -8.18 -8.49
N ASP A 302 2.61 -7.32 -8.98
CA ASP A 302 3.42 -6.48 -8.09
C ASP A 302 2.54 -5.48 -7.34
N ALA A 303 3.01 -4.95 -6.23
CA ALA A 303 2.20 -4.18 -5.29
C ALA A 303 1.43 -3.01 -5.89
N THR A 304 2.06 -2.20 -6.74
CA THR A 304 1.43 -0.99 -7.28
C THR A 304 0.22 -1.29 -8.18
N PRO A 305 0.28 -2.23 -9.15
CA PRO A 305 -0.92 -2.70 -9.84
C PRO A 305 -1.85 -3.54 -8.95
N ALA A 306 -1.32 -4.44 -8.12
CA ALA A 306 -2.10 -5.31 -7.24
C ALA A 306 -3.01 -4.54 -6.28
N ALA A 307 -2.48 -3.50 -5.62
CA ALA A 307 -3.22 -2.67 -4.68
C ALA A 307 -4.37 -1.88 -5.33
N LEU A 308 -4.52 -1.86 -6.66
CA LEU A 308 -5.75 -1.31 -7.23
C LEU A 308 -6.98 -2.11 -6.74
N CYS A 309 -6.79 -3.40 -6.46
CA CYS A 309 -7.88 -4.36 -6.38
C CYS A 309 -7.74 -5.44 -5.32
N ALA A 310 -6.53 -5.88 -5.00
CA ALA A 310 -6.29 -7.03 -4.14
C ALA A 310 -6.21 -6.65 -2.66
N HIS A 311 -6.61 -7.57 -1.77
CA HIS A 311 -6.64 -7.37 -0.33
C HIS A 311 -5.84 -8.45 0.40
N THR A 312 -4.64 -8.10 0.86
CA THR A 312 -3.76 -9.03 1.59
C THR A 312 -2.70 -8.27 2.38
N ARG A 313 -2.29 -8.77 3.55
CA ARG A 313 -1.14 -8.21 4.28
C ARG A 313 0.20 -8.57 3.65
N ASP A 314 0.22 -9.54 2.74
CA ASP A 314 1.41 -10.01 2.06
C ASP A 314 1.32 -9.74 0.55
N ARG A 315 2.01 -8.68 0.10
CA ARG A 315 2.17 -8.35 -1.32
C ARG A 315 2.78 -9.47 -2.17
N GLY A 316 3.43 -10.47 -1.56
CA GLY A 316 4.03 -11.63 -2.23
C GLY A 316 3.01 -12.69 -2.67
N GLN A 317 1.72 -12.53 -2.31
CA GLN A 317 0.64 -13.44 -2.68
C GLN A 317 0.21 -13.30 -4.15
N TYR A 318 1.14 -13.43 -5.10
CA TYR A 318 0.89 -13.17 -6.52
C TYR A 318 -0.20 -14.07 -7.12
N VAL A 319 -0.25 -15.34 -6.73
CA VAL A 319 -1.29 -16.29 -7.14
C VAL A 319 -2.67 -15.80 -6.70
N THR A 320 -2.78 -15.34 -5.45
CA THR A 320 -4.01 -14.75 -4.91
C THR A 320 -4.40 -13.50 -5.69
N VAL A 321 -3.47 -12.57 -5.92
CA VAL A 321 -3.71 -11.32 -6.65
C VAL A 321 -4.26 -11.59 -8.06
N VAL A 322 -3.62 -12.46 -8.85
CA VAL A 322 -4.13 -12.77 -10.19
C VAL A 322 -5.47 -13.52 -10.13
N THR A 323 -5.69 -14.33 -9.09
CA THR A 323 -6.97 -15.01 -8.87
C THR A 323 -8.09 -13.99 -8.68
N GLU A 324 -7.88 -12.97 -7.84
CA GLU A 324 -8.84 -11.91 -7.60
C GLU A 324 -9.17 -11.08 -8.86
N TYR A 325 -8.19 -10.88 -9.75
CA TYR A 325 -8.44 -10.18 -11.02
C TYR A 325 -9.47 -10.90 -11.89
N LEU A 326 -9.53 -12.23 -11.88
CA LEU A 326 -10.48 -12.99 -12.72
C LEU A 326 -11.78 -13.33 -11.98
N THR A 327 -11.71 -13.63 -10.68
CA THR A 327 -12.83 -14.20 -9.93
C THR A 327 -13.43 -13.22 -8.93
N SER A 328 -12.75 -12.92 -7.82
CA SER A 328 -13.05 -11.93 -6.76
C SER A 328 -12.32 -12.33 -5.47
N ALA A 329 -12.22 -11.42 -4.50
CA ALA A 329 -11.70 -11.72 -3.16
C ALA A 329 -12.47 -12.86 -2.43
N GLU A 330 -13.78 -12.98 -2.63
CA GLU A 330 -14.59 -14.07 -2.05
C GLU A 330 -14.15 -15.47 -2.52
N ALA A 331 -13.68 -15.59 -3.77
CA ALA A 331 -13.22 -16.85 -4.33
C ALA A 331 -11.84 -17.28 -3.79
N VAL A 332 -11.09 -16.33 -3.21
CA VAL A 332 -9.81 -16.59 -2.56
C VAL A 332 -10.02 -16.99 -1.10
N ASN A 333 -10.93 -16.29 -0.41
CA ASN A 333 -11.22 -16.55 1.00
C ASN A 333 -12.73 -16.39 1.27
N SER A 334 -13.45 -17.49 1.21
CA SER A 334 -14.91 -17.52 1.43
C SER A 334 -15.29 -17.28 2.89
N THR A 335 -14.39 -17.54 3.84
CA THR A 335 -14.62 -17.28 5.27
C THR A 335 -14.69 -15.79 5.58
N PHE A 336 -13.95 -14.96 4.83
CA PHE A 336 -13.89 -13.51 4.99
C PHE A 336 -14.25 -12.80 3.70
N ALA A 337 -15.43 -13.14 3.17
CA ALA A 337 -15.96 -12.63 1.93
C ALA A 337 -16.00 -11.10 1.91
N TRP A 338 -15.69 -10.54 0.74
CA TRP A 338 -15.66 -9.11 0.50
C TRP A 338 -16.60 -8.78 -0.67
N PRO A 339 -17.63 -7.94 -0.47
CA PRO A 339 -18.75 -7.82 -1.40
C PRO A 339 -18.47 -6.89 -2.60
N THR A 340 -17.30 -6.29 -2.65
CA THR A 340 -16.84 -5.51 -3.80
C THR A 340 -15.66 -6.19 -4.46
N SER A 341 -15.42 -5.84 -5.72
CA SER A 341 -14.28 -6.37 -6.43
C SER A 341 -14.00 -5.53 -7.67
N CYS A 342 -12.72 -5.52 -8.05
CA CYS A 342 -12.31 -5.18 -9.40
C CYS A 342 -12.52 -6.31 -10.42
N LYS A 343 -13.15 -7.42 -10.04
CA LYS A 343 -13.35 -8.63 -10.86
C LYS A 343 -13.46 -8.30 -12.35
N GLU A 344 -12.65 -9.01 -13.10
CA GLU A 344 -12.49 -8.91 -14.53
C GLU A 344 -12.29 -7.46 -15.04
N PRO A 345 -11.18 -6.78 -14.66
CA PRO A 345 -10.79 -5.50 -15.27
C PRO A 345 -10.75 -5.59 -16.79
N ASP A 346 -11.25 -4.57 -17.50
CA ASP A 346 -11.34 -4.57 -18.95
C ASP A 346 -9.98 -4.60 -19.64
N VAL A 347 -8.95 -4.06 -18.98
CA VAL A 347 -7.57 -4.06 -19.47
C VAL A 347 -6.62 -4.46 -18.35
N ILE A 348 -5.72 -5.39 -18.65
CA ILE A 348 -4.65 -5.83 -17.75
C ILE A 348 -3.37 -5.99 -18.58
N PHE A 349 -2.45 -5.04 -18.53
CA PHE A 349 -1.22 -5.03 -19.32
C PHE A 349 0.03 -4.94 -18.44
N GLY A 350 0.94 -5.90 -18.58
CA GLY A 350 2.23 -5.88 -17.91
C GLY A 350 3.07 -7.13 -18.09
N GLY A 351 3.88 -7.47 -17.10
CA GLY A 351 4.67 -8.69 -17.03
C GLY A 351 4.13 -9.68 -16.00
N GLY A 352 4.95 -10.68 -15.65
CA GLY A 352 4.61 -11.69 -14.64
C GLY A 352 3.97 -12.95 -15.21
N ALA A 353 4.43 -13.42 -16.36
CA ALA A 353 3.88 -14.61 -17.02
C ALA A 353 3.91 -15.89 -16.18
N GLU A 354 4.77 -15.97 -15.15
CA GLU A 354 4.83 -17.12 -14.22
C GLU A 354 3.50 -17.41 -13.53
N GLN A 355 2.64 -16.40 -13.38
CA GLN A 355 1.31 -16.56 -12.81
C GLN A 355 0.26 -17.07 -13.81
N PHE A 356 0.61 -17.19 -15.10
CA PHE A 356 -0.35 -17.43 -16.16
C PHE A 356 -0.14 -18.70 -16.96
N PHE A 357 1.10 -19.06 -17.32
CA PHE A 357 1.35 -20.36 -17.94
C PHE A 357 1.31 -21.49 -16.89
N PRO A 358 1.00 -22.75 -17.27
CA PRO A 358 0.97 -23.87 -16.34
C PRO A 358 2.28 -24.07 -15.56
N GLY A 359 2.22 -24.01 -14.24
CA GLY A 359 3.37 -24.27 -13.38
C GLY A 359 3.14 -23.83 -11.94
N ARG A 360 4.15 -24.02 -11.08
CA ARG A 360 4.05 -23.69 -9.64
C ARG A 360 3.64 -22.24 -9.34
N GLY A 361 3.88 -21.32 -10.28
CA GLY A 361 3.59 -19.90 -10.13
C GLY A 361 2.16 -19.52 -10.46
N SER A 362 1.40 -20.38 -11.16
CA SER A 362 0.02 -20.11 -11.57
C SER A 362 -1.00 -20.70 -10.59
N PRO A 363 -2.24 -20.17 -10.54
CA PRO A 363 -3.29 -20.70 -9.69
C PRO A 363 -3.50 -22.21 -9.89
N ASN A 364 -3.23 -22.99 -8.85
CA ASN A 364 -3.31 -24.46 -8.83
C ASN A 364 -2.53 -25.16 -9.96
N GLY A 365 -1.47 -24.53 -10.49
CA GLY A 365 -0.71 -25.09 -11.62
C GLY A 365 -1.43 -25.05 -12.97
N SER A 366 -2.54 -24.32 -13.07
CA SER A 366 -3.39 -24.29 -14.28
C SER A 366 -2.87 -23.36 -15.38
N ASP A 367 -3.39 -23.54 -16.60
CA ASP A 367 -3.27 -22.54 -17.67
C ASP A 367 -4.23 -21.38 -17.38
N TYR A 368 -3.70 -20.34 -16.74
CA TYR A 368 -4.48 -19.17 -16.40
C TYR A 368 -4.72 -18.27 -17.61
N TYR A 369 -3.87 -18.32 -18.65
CA TYR A 369 -4.21 -17.67 -19.91
C TYR A 369 -5.51 -18.25 -20.48
N GLN A 370 -5.67 -19.57 -20.43
CA GLN A 370 -6.91 -20.21 -20.86
C GLN A 370 -8.10 -19.79 -19.98
N ALA A 371 -7.91 -19.73 -18.65
CA ALA A 371 -8.96 -19.25 -17.75
C ALA A 371 -9.45 -17.83 -18.10
N PHE A 372 -8.54 -16.93 -18.51
CA PHE A 372 -8.90 -15.60 -19.01
C PHE A 372 -9.64 -15.66 -20.37
N ARG A 373 -9.19 -16.50 -21.30
CA ARG A 373 -9.90 -16.71 -22.59
C ARG A 373 -11.31 -17.22 -22.37
N ASP A 374 -11.51 -18.13 -21.42
CA ASP A 374 -12.83 -18.67 -21.05
C ASP A 374 -13.76 -17.59 -20.47
N LYS A 375 -13.20 -16.50 -19.93
CA LYS A 375 -13.92 -15.28 -19.53
C LYS A 375 -14.09 -14.25 -20.67
N GLY A 376 -13.73 -14.61 -21.89
CA GLY A 376 -13.89 -13.76 -23.08
C GLY A 376 -12.81 -12.70 -23.25
N TYR A 377 -11.65 -12.85 -22.57
CA TYR A 377 -10.52 -11.98 -22.81
C TYR A 377 -9.81 -12.33 -24.12
N ASN A 378 -9.40 -11.29 -24.85
CA ASN A 378 -8.32 -11.40 -25.80
C ASN A 378 -7.00 -11.49 -25.02
N VAL A 379 -6.24 -12.57 -25.19
CA VAL A 379 -4.92 -12.73 -24.55
C VAL A 379 -3.85 -12.42 -25.57
N VAL A 380 -3.02 -11.42 -25.29
CA VAL A 380 -1.92 -10.97 -26.15
C VAL A 380 -0.59 -11.08 -25.43
N LEU A 381 0.42 -11.63 -26.08
CA LEU A 381 1.71 -11.97 -25.47
C LEU A 381 2.90 -11.21 -26.10
N SER A 382 2.64 -10.36 -27.10
CA SER A 382 3.65 -9.59 -27.82
C SER A 382 3.15 -8.19 -28.17
N ASN A 383 4.06 -7.26 -28.48
CA ASN A 383 3.69 -5.95 -28.98
C ASN A 383 2.93 -6.05 -30.31
N THR A 384 3.35 -6.96 -31.20
CA THR A 384 2.67 -7.21 -32.48
C THR A 384 1.21 -7.59 -32.26
N GLU A 385 0.94 -8.52 -31.34
CA GLU A 385 -0.43 -8.91 -30.97
C GLU A 385 -1.19 -7.76 -30.29
N LEU A 386 -0.54 -6.99 -29.42
CA LEU A 386 -1.15 -5.83 -28.77
C LEU A 386 -1.63 -4.80 -29.80
N GLN A 387 -0.80 -4.48 -30.81
CA GLN A 387 -1.18 -3.53 -31.86
C GLN A 387 -2.38 -4.04 -32.67
N ALA A 388 -2.39 -5.33 -33.01
CA ALA A 388 -3.46 -6.00 -33.76
C ALA A 388 -4.75 -6.21 -32.94
N ALA A 389 -4.68 -6.13 -31.60
CA ALA A 389 -5.81 -6.38 -30.72
C ALA A 389 -7.00 -5.43 -30.99
N SER A 390 -8.20 -6.01 -31.03
CA SER A 390 -9.47 -5.26 -31.11
C SER A 390 -9.75 -4.52 -29.81
N SER A 391 -10.24 -3.29 -29.92
CA SER A 391 -10.65 -2.49 -28.76
C SER A 391 -11.99 -2.91 -28.14
N LYS A 392 -12.71 -3.87 -28.75
CA LYS A 392 -14.07 -4.26 -28.29
C LYS A 392 -14.06 -5.32 -27.18
N ALA A 393 -13.03 -6.15 -27.11
CA ALA A 393 -12.91 -7.22 -26.12
C ALA A 393 -12.16 -6.75 -24.87
N LYS A 394 -12.43 -7.39 -23.71
CA LYS A 394 -11.51 -7.28 -22.58
C LYS A 394 -10.15 -7.83 -23.02
N THR A 395 -9.05 -7.25 -22.58
CA THR A 395 -7.72 -7.70 -23.03
C THR A 395 -6.76 -7.90 -21.87
N LEU A 396 -6.16 -9.09 -21.83
CA LEU A 396 -5.04 -9.44 -20.98
C LEU A 396 -3.79 -9.43 -21.85
N GLY A 397 -2.81 -8.59 -21.49
CA GLY A 397 -1.53 -8.48 -22.17
C GLY A 397 -0.38 -8.76 -21.22
N ILE A 398 0.30 -9.89 -21.40
CA ILE A 398 1.44 -10.27 -20.56
C ILE A 398 2.66 -10.49 -21.45
N PHE A 399 3.69 -9.66 -21.28
CA PHE A 399 4.76 -9.51 -22.29
C PHE A 399 6.12 -10.06 -21.86
N SER A 400 6.25 -10.53 -20.62
CA SER A 400 7.46 -11.19 -20.12
C SER A 400 7.16 -12.02 -18.86
N VAL A 401 7.98 -13.05 -18.60
CA VAL A 401 8.04 -13.76 -17.31
C VAL A 401 8.27 -12.80 -16.16
N GLY A 402 9.14 -11.81 -16.35
CA GLY A 402 9.47 -10.82 -15.33
C GLY A 402 8.82 -9.46 -15.55
N ASN A 403 9.46 -8.43 -14.99
CA ASN A 403 9.22 -7.05 -15.42
C ASN A 403 9.57 -6.88 -16.90
N LEU A 404 8.87 -5.98 -17.58
CA LEU A 404 9.26 -5.60 -18.93
C LEU A 404 10.67 -4.98 -18.91
N ALA A 405 11.41 -5.18 -19.99
CA ALA A 405 12.75 -4.66 -20.15
C ALA A 405 12.78 -3.13 -20.03
N LYS A 406 13.93 -2.53 -19.73
CA LYS A 406 14.01 -1.06 -19.61
C LYS A 406 13.79 -0.42 -20.98
N TRP A 407 13.43 0.87 -20.99
CA TRP A 407 13.23 1.59 -22.25
C TRP A 407 14.48 1.55 -23.13
N ILE A 408 15.68 1.71 -22.54
CA ILE A 408 16.95 1.66 -23.26
C ILE A 408 17.21 0.28 -23.88
N ASP A 409 16.91 -0.81 -23.17
CA ASP A 409 17.11 -2.17 -23.68
C ASP A 409 16.17 -2.46 -24.86
N ARG A 410 14.92 -2.01 -24.80
CA ARG A 410 13.96 -2.21 -25.91
C ARG A 410 14.26 -1.38 -27.15
N ASN A 411 14.84 -0.19 -26.99
CA ASN A 411 14.93 0.79 -28.08
C ASN A 411 16.35 1.03 -28.60
N VAL A 412 17.36 0.86 -27.75
CA VAL A 412 18.77 1.19 -28.05
C VAL A 412 19.66 -0.05 -27.92
N LEU A 413 19.66 -0.70 -26.75
CA LEU A 413 20.51 -1.84 -26.43
C LEU A 413 19.78 -3.17 -26.60
N LYS A 414 19.23 -3.41 -27.79
CA LYS A 414 18.36 -4.56 -28.08
C LYS A 414 19.02 -5.92 -27.87
N GLU A 415 20.35 -5.99 -27.96
CA GLU A 415 21.12 -7.20 -27.67
C GLU A 415 20.95 -7.66 -26.21
N ASN A 416 20.66 -6.75 -25.27
CA ASN A 416 20.41 -7.09 -23.87
C ASN A 416 19.14 -7.93 -23.67
N LEU A 417 18.26 -7.99 -24.68
CA LEU A 417 17.05 -8.81 -24.63
C LEU A 417 17.32 -10.31 -24.90
N LYS A 418 18.49 -10.65 -25.44
CA LYS A 418 18.83 -12.03 -25.79
C LYS A 418 19.37 -12.80 -24.59
N GLY A 419 19.11 -14.11 -24.54
CA GLY A 419 19.60 -15.03 -23.51
C GLY A 419 18.92 -14.88 -22.14
N GLN A 420 17.80 -14.15 -22.06
CA GLN A 420 17.05 -13.87 -20.85
C GLN A 420 16.07 -15.00 -20.47
N ARG A 421 15.65 -15.84 -21.44
CA ARG A 421 14.73 -16.97 -21.23
C ARG A 421 13.42 -16.57 -20.54
N ASN A 422 12.92 -15.38 -20.88
CA ASN A 422 11.82 -14.70 -20.20
C ASN A 422 10.58 -14.50 -21.08
N SER A 423 10.41 -15.33 -22.13
CA SER A 423 9.23 -15.33 -23.00
C SER A 423 7.94 -15.54 -22.21
N PRO A 424 6.89 -14.74 -22.45
CA PRO A 424 5.62 -14.85 -21.72
C PRO A 424 4.85 -16.15 -21.97
N THR A 425 5.27 -16.97 -22.95
CA THR A 425 4.71 -18.31 -23.19
C THR A 425 5.24 -19.37 -22.21
N GLY A 426 6.33 -19.09 -21.50
CA GLY A 426 6.99 -20.06 -20.61
C GLY A 426 7.85 -21.11 -21.34
N ASP A 427 8.11 -20.94 -22.64
CA ASP A 427 8.88 -21.90 -23.46
C ASP A 427 10.41 -21.82 -23.29
N GLY A 428 10.91 -20.94 -22.43
CA GLY A 428 12.33 -20.74 -22.17
C GLY A 428 13.07 -19.95 -23.26
N THR A 429 12.37 -19.36 -24.22
CA THR A 429 12.91 -18.40 -25.20
C THR A 429 12.89 -16.97 -24.67
N ASP A 430 13.35 -16.01 -25.46
CA ASP A 430 13.47 -14.60 -25.06
C ASP A 430 12.23 -13.77 -25.43
N ALA A 431 11.80 -12.87 -24.55
CA ALA A 431 10.75 -11.89 -24.84
C ALA A 431 11.30 -10.72 -25.67
N LEU A 432 11.48 -10.92 -26.98
CA LEU A 432 12.07 -9.90 -27.86
C LEU A 432 11.07 -8.81 -28.32
N ASP A 433 9.78 -9.16 -28.43
CA ASP A 433 8.73 -8.26 -28.94
C ASP A 433 7.86 -7.68 -27.81
N GLN A 434 8.46 -6.87 -26.95
CA GLN A 434 7.77 -6.23 -25.81
C GLN A 434 7.25 -4.83 -26.17
N PRO A 435 6.01 -4.45 -25.80
CA PRO A 435 5.49 -3.12 -26.05
C PRO A 435 6.14 -2.07 -25.15
N GLY A 436 6.15 -0.83 -25.62
CA GLY A 436 6.44 0.32 -24.78
C GLY A 436 5.27 0.63 -23.86
N LEU A 437 5.57 1.30 -22.75
CA LEU A 437 4.54 1.73 -21.80
C LEU A 437 3.56 2.73 -22.43
N LYS A 438 4.02 3.58 -23.36
CA LYS A 438 3.17 4.43 -24.19
C LYS A 438 2.16 3.60 -25.00
N ASP A 439 2.63 2.55 -25.67
CA ASP A 439 1.81 1.73 -26.56
C ASP A 439 0.72 0.97 -25.80
N MET A 440 1.10 0.37 -24.65
CA MET A 440 0.14 -0.25 -23.73
C MET A 440 -0.92 0.75 -23.26
N THR A 441 -0.52 1.97 -22.91
CA THR A 441 -1.44 3.01 -22.39
C THR A 441 -2.43 3.46 -23.45
N LEU A 442 -1.98 3.73 -24.68
CA LEU A 442 -2.85 4.15 -25.77
C LEU A 442 -3.86 3.05 -26.11
N LYS A 443 -3.40 1.80 -26.26
CA LYS A 443 -4.30 0.67 -26.51
C LYS A 443 -5.29 0.46 -25.36
N ALA A 444 -4.85 0.63 -24.11
CA ALA A 444 -5.73 0.53 -22.95
C ALA A 444 -6.82 1.60 -22.97
N ILE A 445 -6.48 2.86 -23.28
CA ILE A 445 -7.46 3.94 -23.46
C ILE A 445 -8.45 3.59 -24.56
N ASP A 446 -8.00 3.08 -25.71
CA ASP A 446 -8.89 2.68 -26.80
C ASP A 446 -9.89 1.60 -26.37
N ILE A 447 -9.43 0.57 -25.66
CA ILE A 447 -10.27 -0.52 -25.14
C ILE A 447 -11.27 0.03 -24.11
N LEU A 448 -10.79 0.78 -23.12
CA LEU A 448 -11.64 1.36 -22.08
C LEU A 448 -12.69 2.29 -22.68
N GLN A 449 -12.31 3.13 -23.62
CA GLN A 449 -13.21 4.08 -24.28
C GLN A 449 -14.26 3.36 -25.14
N ALA A 450 -13.88 2.29 -25.84
CA ALA A 450 -14.81 1.50 -26.66
C ALA A 450 -15.77 0.65 -25.81
N ARG A 451 -15.36 0.22 -24.62
CA ARG A 451 -16.15 -0.66 -23.74
C ARG A 451 -16.97 0.08 -22.69
N THR A 452 -16.65 1.35 -22.45
CA THR A 452 -17.37 2.20 -21.50
C THR A 452 -18.70 2.67 -22.07
N LYS A 453 -19.80 2.49 -21.33
CA LYS A 453 -21.09 3.07 -21.73
C LYS A 453 -21.08 4.59 -21.58
N ARG A 454 -21.94 5.28 -22.35
CA ARG A 454 -21.96 6.74 -22.50
C ARG A 454 -21.88 7.52 -21.17
N ASN A 455 -22.45 7.02 -20.08
CA ASN A 455 -22.52 7.72 -18.78
C ASN A 455 -21.62 7.14 -17.67
N GLU A 456 -20.91 6.04 -17.90
CA GLU A 456 -20.19 5.32 -16.83
C GLU A 456 -18.74 5.83 -16.69
N GLY A 457 -18.05 6.16 -17.80
CA GLY A 457 -16.64 6.56 -17.74
C GLY A 457 -15.72 5.37 -17.39
N TRP A 458 -14.42 5.62 -17.26
CA TRP A 458 -13.43 4.60 -16.91
C TRP A 458 -12.39 5.10 -15.91
N PHE A 459 -11.82 4.18 -15.14
CA PHE A 459 -10.68 4.42 -14.26
C PHE A 459 -9.51 3.55 -14.71
N MET A 460 -8.33 4.12 -14.87
CA MET A 460 -7.13 3.37 -15.20
C MET A 460 -5.97 3.81 -14.33
N MET A 461 -5.26 2.82 -13.77
CA MET A 461 -3.93 3.05 -13.22
C MET A 461 -2.86 2.76 -14.28
N TYR A 462 -1.81 3.55 -14.20
CA TYR A 462 -0.60 3.43 -14.99
C TYR A 462 0.59 3.42 -14.03
N ALA A 463 1.49 2.44 -14.13
CA ALA A 463 2.68 2.39 -13.29
C ALA A 463 3.98 2.12 -14.07
N THR A 464 5.04 2.87 -13.72
CA THR A 464 6.41 2.60 -14.16
C THR A 464 7.20 1.95 -13.01
N ALA A 465 7.50 0.65 -13.09
CA ALA A 465 8.36 -0.01 -12.08
C ALA A 465 9.87 0.13 -12.37
N CYS A 466 10.25 0.48 -13.61
CA CYS A 466 11.66 0.57 -14.00
C CYS A 466 12.43 1.77 -13.41
N LEU A 467 11.77 2.67 -12.66
CA LEU A 467 12.43 3.78 -11.96
C LEU A 467 13.03 3.35 -10.59
N LYS A 468 12.41 2.37 -9.92
CA LYS A 468 12.86 1.83 -8.62
C LYS A 468 14.03 0.86 -8.76
N LEU A 469 13.99 -0.03 -9.75
CA LEU A 469 14.94 -1.13 -9.92
C LEU A 469 16.42 -0.69 -10.05
N PRO A 470 16.77 0.37 -10.81
CA PRO A 470 18.17 0.83 -10.91
C PRO A 470 18.74 1.33 -9.58
N VAL A 471 17.89 1.83 -8.69
CA VAL A 471 18.30 2.44 -7.40
C VAL A 471 18.50 1.36 -6.33
N SER A 472 17.72 0.28 -6.39
CA SER A 472 17.87 -0.89 -5.51
C SER A 472 19.10 -1.73 -5.86
N THR A 473 19.49 -1.79 -7.14
CA THR A 473 20.69 -2.50 -7.59
C THR A 473 21.91 -1.58 -7.56
N ARG A 474 22.35 -1.19 -6.37
CA ARG A 474 23.53 -0.30 -6.17
C ARG A 474 24.87 -0.94 -6.57
N HIS A 475 24.93 -1.91 -7.48
CA HIS A 475 26.15 -2.56 -7.97
C HIS A 475 26.24 -2.66 -9.51
N VAL A 476 25.38 -1.99 -10.27
CA VAL A 476 25.62 -1.82 -11.71
C VAL A 476 26.15 -0.41 -11.91
N PRO A 477 27.41 -0.22 -12.35
CA PRO A 477 27.90 1.10 -12.69
C PRO A 477 26.95 1.69 -13.73
N VAL A 478 26.49 2.91 -13.48
CA VAL A 478 25.87 3.75 -14.51
C VAL A 478 26.98 4.02 -15.51
N SER A 479 27.12 3.13 -16.50
CA SER A 479 27.81 3.43 -17.75
C SER A 479 26.90 4.40 -18.49
N LEU A 480 27.35 5.65 -18.50
CA LEU A 480 26.71 6.85 -19.02
C LEU A 480 26.15 6.70 -20.44
#